data_AF-A0A4R0PFC1-F1
#
_entry.id   AF-A0A4R0PFC1-F1
#
_cell.length_a   1.000
_cell.length_b   1.000
_cell.length_c   1.000
_cell.angle_alpha   90.00
_cell.angle_beta   90.00
_cell.angle_gamma   90.00
#
_symmetry.space_group_name_H-M   'P 1'
#
loop_
_entity.id
_entity.type
_entity.pdbx_description
1 polymer ?
#
loop_
_entity_poly.entity_id
_entity_poly.type
_entity_poly.pdbx_seq_one_letter_code
_entity_poly.pdbx_strand_id
1 'polypeptide(L)' 'MARSFPLPKRFSAALSEKAYGRLRALNERYSLSNNYLLTVLLENLDEIADGDRLAAAVDTFIAEYGAPAPGKTGEAG' A
#
# COMPACT_ATOMS: atom_id res chain seq x y z
N MET A 1 17.56 -0.93 24.23
CA MET A 1 17.80 -1.05 22.77
C MET A 1 16.47 -0.93 22.06
N ALA A 2 16.29 0.05 21.18
CA ALA A 2 15.10 0.13 20.35
C ALA A 2 15.14 -0.99 19.31
N ARG A 3 14.13 -1.87 19.29
CA ARG A 3 13.99 -2.90 18.25
C ARG A 3 13.53 -2.21 16.97
N SER A 4 14.41 -2.13 15.98
CA SER A 4 14.06 -1.60 14.65
C SER A 4 13.50 -2.74 13.80
N PHE A 5 12.35 -2.52 13.16
CA PHE A 5 11.79 -3.49 12.21
C PHE A 5 12.60 -3.45 10.90
N PRO A 6 13.08 -4.59 10.38
CA PRO A 6 13.91 -4.60 9.18
C PRO A 6 13.04 -4.33 7.94
N LEU A 7 13.11 -3.10 7.43
CA LEU A 7 12.52 -2.77 6.13
C LEU A 7 13.55 -2.99 5.00
N PRO A 8 13.13 -3.44 3.80
CA PRO A 8 14.03 -3.53 2.64
C PRO A 8 14.67 -2.18 2.33
N LYS A 9 15.94 -2.18 1.91
CA LYS A 9 16.75 -0.96 1.72
C LYS A 9 16.09 0.08 0.79
N ARG A 10 15.33 -0.35 -0.23
CA ARG A 10 14.55 0.51 -1.12
C ARG A 10 13.27 -0.23 -1.57
N PHE A 11 12.13 0.15 -1.01
CA PHE A 11 10.80 -0.20 -1.51
C PHE A 11 10.11 1.09 -1.93
N SER A 12 9.55 1.11 -3.14
CA SER A 12 8.80 2.24 -3.68
C SER A 12 7.52 1.71 -4.28
N ALA A 13 6.38 2.11 -3.71
CA ALA A 13 5.07 1.82 -4.25
C ALA A 13 4.55 3.04 -5.02
N ALA A 14 4.20 2.85 -6.30
CA ALA A 14 3.49 3.86 -7.05
C ALA A 14 2.03 3.91 -6.54
N LEU A 15 1.56 5.11 -6.19
CA LEU A 15 0.22 5.34 -5.63
C LEU A 15 -0.45 6.49 -6.38
N SER A 16 -1.77 6.44 -6.52
CA SER A 16 -2.55 7.61 -6.96
C SER A 16 -2.39 8.75 -5.95
N GLU A 17 -2.60 10.00 -6.38
CA GLU A 17 -2.50 11.16 -5.50
C GLU A 17 -3.39 11.04 -4.26
N LYS A 18 -4.60 10.49 -4.42
CA LYS A 18 -5.53 10.22 -3.32
C LYS A 18 -4.96 9.22 -2.32
N ALA A 19 -4.38 8.12 -2.80
CA ALA A 19 -3.77 7.11 -1.93
C ALA A 19 -2.53 7.66 -1.22
N TYR A 20 -1.69 8.41 -1.94
CA TYR A 20 -0.52 9.08 -1.38
C TYR A 20 -0.91 10.12 -0.31
N GLY A 21 -1.96 10.91 -0.53
CA GLY A 21 -2.47 11.88 0.45
C GLY A 21 -2.91 11.22 1.76
N ARG A 22 -3.56 10.05 1.70
CA ARG A 22 -3.91 9.27 2.90
C ARG A 22 -2.67 8.78 3.65
N LEU A 23 -1.68 8.28 2.92
CA LEU A 23 -0.43 7.80 3.50
C LEU A 23 0.36 8.96 4.16
N ARG A 24 0.36 10.13 3.53
CA ARG A 24 0.96 11.35 4.08
C ARG A 24 0.26 11.81 5.36
N ALA A 25 -1.07 11.78 5.41
CA ALA A 25 -1.80 12.12 6.64
C ALA A 25 -1.45 11.17 7.80
N LEU A 26 -1.23 9.89 7.52
CA LEU A 26 -0.74 8.93 8.51
C LEU A 26 0.71 9.24 8.93
N ASN A 27 1.58 9.63 8.00
CA ASN A 27 2.95 10.08 8.29
C ASN A 27 2.95 11.29 9.21
N GLU A 28 2.11 12.30 8.94
CA GLU A 28 1.99 13.50 9.77
C GLU A 28 1.49 13.16 11.19
N ARG A 29 0.56 12.20 11.30
CA ARG A 29 0.01 11.78 12.60
C ARG A 29 0.98 10.97 13.45
N TYR A 30 1.72 10.05 12.85
CA TYR A 30 2.53 9.07 13.59
C TYR A 30 4.04 9.34 13.51
N SER A 31 4.47 10.29 12.68
CA SER A 31 5.88 10.59 12.41
C SER A 31 6.69 9.37 11.91
N LEU A 32 6.02 8.44 11.20
CA LEU A 32 6.62 7.21 10.67
C LEU A 32 6.74 7.26 9.15
N SER A 33 7.80 6.68 8.58
CA SER A 33 7.99 6.67 7.12
C SER A 33 6.84 5.96 6.39
N ASN A 34 6.59 6.35 5.15
CA ASN A 34 5.55 5.75 4.30
C ASN A 34 5.68 4.23 4.20
N ASN A 35 6.90 3.71 4.09
CA ASN A 35 7.15 2.27 4.02
C ASN A 35 6.83 1.56 5.33
N TYR A 36 7.12 2.19 6.47
CA TYR A 36 6.76 1.63 7.77
C TYR A 36 5.24 1.60 7.95
N LEU A 37 4.54 2.67 7.56
CA LEU A 37 3.08 2.73 7.61
C LEU A 37 2.41 1.72 6.69
N LEU A 38 2.91 1.54 5.46
CA LEU A 38 2.43 0.48 4.56
C LEU A 38 2.64 -0.91 5.18
N THR A 39 3.79 -1.13 5.83
CA THR A 39 4.05 -2.39 6.53
C THR A 39 3.02 -2.64 7.63
N VAL A 40 2.77 -1.65 8.50
CA VAL A 40 1.75 -1.77 9.55
C VAL A 40 0.37 -2.06 8.96
N LEU A 41 -0.03 -1.36 7.90
CA LEU A 41 -1.34 -1.57 7.27
C LEU A 41 -1.49 -2.97 6.67
N LEU A 42 -0.46 -3.46 5.99
CA LEU A 42 -0.51 -4.74 5.28
C LEU A 42 -0.38 -5.94 6.24
N GLU A 43 0.47 -5.84 7.25
CA GLU A 43 0.64 -6.89 8.28
C GLU A 43 -0.61 -7.06 9.16
N ASN A 44 -1.46 -6.04 9.25
CA ASN A 44 -2.69 -6.08 10.04
C ASN A 44 -3.95 -6.05 9.15
N LEU A 45 -3.81 -6.31 7.84
CA LEU A 45 -4.90 -6.13 6.90
C LEU A 45 -6.13 -6.97 7.26
N ASP A 46 -5.93 -8.26 7.56
CA ASP A 46 -7.01 -9.19 7.91
C ASP A 46 -7.65 -8.86 9.27
N GLU A 47 -6.94 -8.14 10.15
CA GLU A 47 -7.47 -7.69 11.43
C GLU A 47 -8.35 -6.44 11.27
N ILE A 48 -7.96 -5.52 10.38
CA ILE A 48 -8.60 -4.20 10.26
C ILE A 48 -9.60 -4.10 9.10
N ALA A 49 -9.57 -5.04 8.15
CA ALA A 49 -10.43 -5.03 6.98
C ALA A 49 -11.39 -6.22 6.96
N ASP A 50 -12.62 -5.95 6.54
CA ASP A 50 -13.59 -6.97 6.16
C ASP A 50 -13.23 -7.48 4.76
N GLY A 51 -12.97 -8.79 4.65
CA GLY A 51 -12.49 -9.41 3.42
C GLY A 51 -13.46 -9.28 2.24
N ASP A 52 -14.76 -9.43 2.49
CA ASP A 52 -15.79 -9.34 1.44
C ASP A 52 -15.92 -7.90 0.93
N ARG A 53 -15.85 -6.93 1.85
CA ARG A 53 -15.87 -5.50 1.48
C ARG A 53 -14.62 -5.08 0.71
N LEU A 54 -13.47 -5.63 1.07
CA LEU A 54 -12.23 -5.39 0.34
C LEU A 54 -12.31 -5.97 -1.07
N ALA A 55 -12.78 -7.21 -1.22
CA ALA A 55 -12.97 -7.85 -2.51
C ALA A 55 -13.91 -7.03 -3.41
N ALA A 56 -15.06 -6.61 -2.90
CA ALA A 56 -16.01 -5.79 -3.65
C ALA A 56 -15.41 -4.44 -4.09
N ALA A 57 -14.57 -3.82 -3.25
CA ALA A 57 -13.88 -2.58 -3.59
C ALA A 57 -12.83 -2.78 -4.70
N VAL A 58 -12.11 -3.90 -4.67
CA VAL A 58 -11.16 -4.28 -5.72
C VAL A 58 -11.89 -4.52 -7.05
N ASP A 59 -12.97 -5.29 -7.04
CA ASP A 59 -13.76 -5.59 -8.23
C ASP A 59 -14.35 -4.32 -8.85
N THR A 60 -14.87 -3.42 -8.01
CA THR A 60 -15.36 -2.10 -8.46
C THR A 60 -14.25 -1.30 -9.13
N PHE A 61 -13.06 -1.26 -8.53
CA PHE A 61 -11.92 -0.53 -9.07
C PHE A 61 -11.45 -1.11 -10.41
N ILE A 62 -11.41 -2.43 -10.53
CA ILE A 62 -11.07 -3.13 -11.79
C ILE A 62 -12.13 -2.88 -12.85
N ALA A 63 -13.41 -2.88 -12.49
CA ALA A 63 -14.49 -2.59 -13.43
C ALA A 63 -14.42 -1.15 -13.96
N GLU A 64 -13.99 -0.20 -13.14
CA GLU A 64 -13.88 1.22 -13.50
C GLU A 64 -12.63 1.54 -14.33
N TYR A 65 -11.46 1.02 -13.94
CA TYR A 65 -10.16 1.41 -14.51
C TYR A 65 -9.46 0.32 -15.33
N GLY A 66 -10.01 -0.91 -15.31
CA GLY A 66 -9.38 -2.09 -15.87
C GLY A 66 -8.32 -2.70 -14.95
N ALA A 67 -8.04 -3.99 -15.16
CA ALA A 67 -6.86 -4.62 -14.58
C ALA A 67 -5.63 -4.30 -15.45
N PRO A 68 -4.46 -4.03 -14.86
CA PRO A 68 -3.23 -3.90 -15.64
C PRO A 68 -3.01 -5.17 -16.45
N ALA A 69 -2.63 -5.02 -17.71
CA ALA A 69 -2.36 -6.17 -18.58
C ALA A 69 -1.31 -7.09 -17.90
N PRO A 70 -1.49 -8.42 -17.93
CA PRO A 70 -0.48 -9.34 -17.43
C PRO A 70 0.76 -9.26 -18.33
N GLY A 71 1.71 -8.38 -17.98
CA GLY A 71 3.00 -8.26 -18.65
C GLY A 71 3.45 -6.82 -18.93
N LYS A 72 4.11 -6.22 -17.93
CA LYS A 72 5.40 -5.50 -18.03
C LYS A 72 5.81 -5.04 -16.63
N THR A 73 6.13 -6.00 -15.75
CA THR A 73 7.07 -5.73 -14.67
C THR A 73 8.41 -5.47 -15.34
N GLY A 74 8.95 -4.26 -15.17
CA GLY A 74 10.03 -3.72 -15.99
C GLY A 74 11.23 -4.65 -16.17
N GLU A 75 11.56 -4.90 -17.44
CA GLU A 75 12.96 -5.06 -17.82
C GLU A 75 13.66 -3.73 -17.58
N ALA A 76 14.82 -3.81 -16.95
CA ALA A 76 15.73 -2.70 -16.75
C ALA A 76 16.15 -2.09 -18.10
N GLY A 77 16.10 -0.77 -18.17
CA GLY A 77 16.72 0.07 -19.19
C GLY A 77 17.19 1.36 -18.55
#